data_AF-M4T032-F1
#
_entry.id   AF-M4T032-F1
#
_cell.length_a   1.000
_cell.length_b   1.000
_cell.length_c   1.000
_cell.angle_alpha   90.00
_cell.angle_beta   90.00
_cell.angle_gamma   90.00
#
_symmetry.space_group_name_H-M   'P 1'
#
loop_
_entity.id
_entity.type
_entity.pdbx_description
1 polymer ?
#
loop_
_entity_poly.entity_id
_entity_poly.type
_entity_poly.pdbx_seq_one_letter_code
_entity_poly.pdbx_strand_id
1 'polypeptide(L)'
;MIPATGSPAALAVPQQKQASRYLIVVVAAAMTTKVATAALEEGANAPAFHNLCTILAAADTDLAIGQETTTDKDKLLDTIHQLNHTFSDQSWQNEFKTAKGPGNWRDTLPEKYKGDAKWQEMYPTWLKAAKEAETDEENTAVKKIGAEGLSEAQKLLLRPTVQQLAARAHDIKNQLQSLAKLEQSDDAKGASKLLKEAAYGSATKTRENAAHTDIFALTCTSTATNCFKDDSSQKPPPTAAGVAMCLCAADGTKSKMCVNPQTALSNWNDPQSNHVAEWAKLRVYCSEKLGGDRPEEAINNALESLMANLHFNGNKLYLGAWQTGACRSGSGNAFCVSYTSDASKDASAVNKQPWVEKTRRAVAALRNSRQATAEAKQLKRQLTTIVAELAAAAQAAKNMNTKTMNTEKQPQPRQRI
;
A
#
# COMPACT_ATOMS: atom_id res chain seq x y z
N MET A 1 3.91 -32.79 47.86
CA MET A 1 4.25 -32.77 49.30
C MET A 1 5.70 -33.19 49.42
N ILE A 2 6.57 -32.23 49.74
CA ILE A 2 7.96 -32.42 50.17
C ILE A 2 7.98 -32.05 51.65
N PRO A 3 8.62 -32.84 52.51
CA PRO A 3 9.77 -32.35 53.29
C PRO A 3 10.82 -33.47 53.51
N ALA A 4 12.01 -33.28 54.05
CA ALA A 4 12.94 -32.16 54.19
C ALA A 4 14.26 -32.79 54.67
N THR A 5 15.34 -32.16 54.23
CA THR A 5 16.76 -32.22 54.64
C THR A 5 17.12 -32.66 56.07
N GLY A 6 18.25 -33.37 56.18
CA GLY A 6 19.08 -33.47 57.39
C GLY A 6 20.49 -34.03 57.11
N SER A 7 21.51 -33.19 57.32
CA SER A 7 22.96 -33.48 57.44
C SER A 7 23.41 -32.76 58.73
N PRO A 8 24.59 -32.98 59.38
CA PRO A 8 25.86 -33.53 58.87
C PRO A 8 26.71 -34.34 59.89
N ALA A 9 28.00 -34.53 59.53
CA ALA A 9 29.19 -34.88 60.35
C ALA A 9 29.45 -36.38 60.62
N ALA A 10 30.67 -36.91 60.71
CA ALA A 10 32.04 -36.58 60.28
C ALA A 10 32.91 -37.78 60.71
N LEU A 11 34.01 -38.05 59.98
CA LEU A 11 35.24 -38.74 60.43
C LEU A 11 35.17 -40.22 60.86
N ALA A 12 35.78 -41.11 60.07
CA ALA A 12 37.05 -41.77 60.42
C ALA A 12 37.47 -42.78 59.34
N VAL A 13 38.67 -42.58 58.79
CA VAL A 13 39.39 -43.50 57.92
C VAL A 13 40.34 -44.33 58.80
N PRO A 14 40.44 -45.67 58.65
CA PRO A 14 41.61 -46.40 59.07
C PRO A 14 42.61 -46.48 57.91
N GLN A 15 43.82 -46.01 58.16
CA GLN A 15 44.99 -46.25 57.32
C GLN A 15 45.42 -47.71 57.40
N GLN A 16 45.74 -48.30 56.25
CA GLN A 16 46.77 -49.34 56.20
C GLN A 16 47.68 -49.13 54.98
N LYS A 17 48.94 -48.86 55.30
CA LYS A 17 50.07 -48.66 54.39
C LYS A 17 50.30 -49.92 53.55
N GLN A 18 50.54 -49.75 52.26
CA GLN A 18 51.75 -50.29 51.63
C GLN A 18 52.00 -49.61 50.28
N ALA A 19 53.27 -49.29 50.06
CA ALA A 19 53.78 -48.44 49.01
C ALA A 19 53.83 -49.16 47.66
N SER A 20 53.40 -48.47 46.60
CA SER A 20 53.94 -48.67 45.25
C SER A 20 53.84 -47.36 44.49
N ARG A 21 55.01 -46.82 44.14
CA ARG A 21 55.18 -45.55 43.43
C ARG A 21 54.83 -45.76 41.95
N TYR A 22 53.66 -45.32 41.51
CA TYR A 22 53.40 -45.00 40.12
C TYR A 22 53.15 -43.50 40.00
N LEU A 23 54.13 -42.78 39.47
CA LEU A 23 54.01 -41.37 39.11
C LEU A 23 53.20 -41.29 37.81
N ILE A 24 51.87 -41.19 37.91
CA ILE A 24 51.02 -40.87 36.76
C ILE A 24 51.15 -39.36 36.52
N VAL A 25 52.00 -38.97 35.59
CA VAL A 25 52.00 -37.61 35.03
C VAL A 25 50.79 -37.52 34.10
N VAL A 26 49.67 -36.99 34.59
CA VAL A 26 48.55 -36.57 33.72
C VAL A 26 48.96 -35.26 33.06
N VAL A 27 49.54 -35.33 31.87
CA VAL A 27 49.64 -34.17 30.99
C VAL A 27 48.22 -33.88 30.48
N ALA A 28 47.53 -32.95 31.13
CA ALA A 28 46.32 -32.36 30.60
C ALA A 28 46.71 -31.51 29.38
N ALA A 29 46.78 -32.13 28.21
CA ALA A 29 46.78 -31.42 26.95
C ALA A 29 45.43 -30.72 26.83
N ALA A 30 45.37 -29.45 27.22
CA ALA A 30 44.27 -28.57 26.88
C ALA A 30 44.28 -28.38 25.36
N MET A 31 43.68 -29.33 24.63
CA MET A 31 43.27 -29.10 23.25
C MET A 31 42.17 -28.05 23.30
N THR A 32 42.57 -26.78 23.21
CA THR A 32 41.67 -25.73 22.74
C THR A 32 41.31 -26.08 21.31
N THR A 33 40.25 -26.87 21.14
CA THR A 33 39.57 -26.96 19.86
C THR A 33 39.10 -25.55 19.53
N LYS A 34 39.88 -24.82 18.73
CA LYS A 34 39.35 -23.70 17.98
C LYS A 34 38.17 -24.30 17.22
N VAL A 35 36.96 -23.93 17.60
CA VAL A 35 35.77 -24.25 16.82
C VAL A 35 36.05 -23.63 15.46
N ALA A 36 36.40 -24.45 14.47
CA ALA A 36 36.46 -24.03 13.10
C ALA A 36 35.01 -23.64 12.77
N THR A 37 34.74 -22.35 12.74
CA THR A 37 33.48 -21.81 12.24
C THR A 37 33.37 -22.29 10.79
N ALA A 38 32.51 -23.27 10.54
CA ALA A 38 32.32 -23.83 9.21
C ALA A 38 31.83 -22.73 8.26
N ALA A 39 32.45 -22.59 7.09
CA ALA A 39 32.08 -21.58 6.10
C ALA A 39 30.59 -21.68 5.73
N LEU A 40 30.02 -20.58 5.23
CA LEU A 40 28.61 -20.56 4.85
C LEU A 40 28.29 -21.63 3.80
N GLU A 41 27.14 -22.26 3.96
CA GLU A 41 26.63 -23.26 3.03
C GLU A 41 26.18 -22.61 1.71
N GLU A 42 26.31 -23.38 0.62
CA GLU A 42 25.73 -22.97 -0.66
C GLU A 42 24.20 -22.81 -0.51
N GLY A 43 23.63 -21.82 -1.20
CA GLY A 43 22.20 -21.52 -1.13
C GLY A 43 21.74 -20.76 0.11
N ALA A 44 22.62 -20.40 1.06
CA ALA A 44 22.23 -19.71 2.29
C ALA A 44 21.49 -18.36 2.05
N ASN A 45 21.65 -17.74 0.89
CA ASN A 45 20.97 -16.50 0.50
C ASN A 45 19.81 -16.71 -0.49
N ALA A 46 19.46 -17.95 -0.87
CA ALA A 46 18.39 -18.20 -1.83
C ALA A 46 17.04 -17.56 -1.43
N PRO A 47 16.57 -17.64 -0.17
CA PRO A 47 15.32 -16.99 0.24
C PRO A 47 15.37 -15.46 0.14
N ALA A 48 16.48 -14.85 0.56
CA ALA A 48 16.68 -13.40 0.47
C ALA A 48 16.71 -12.95 -1.00
N PHE A 49 17.39 -13.70 -1.86
CA PHE A 49 17.42 -13.42 -3.30
C PHE A 49 16.03 -13.54 -3.94
N HIS A 50 15.23 -14.54 -3.58
CA HIS A 50 13.86 -14.66 -4.08
C HIS A 50 12.97 -13.45 -3.71
N ASN A 51 13.11 -12.95 -2.47
CA ASN A 51 12.42 -11.73 -2.05
C ASN A 51 12.90 -10.49 -2.81
N LEU A 52 14.20 -10.35 -3.05
CA LEU A 52 14.74 -9.28 -3.90
C LEU A 52 14.22 -9.41 -5.34
N CYS A 53 14.15 -10.63 -5.89
CA CYS A 53 13.57 -10.90 -7.20
C CYS A 53 12.12 -10.44 -7.31
N THR A 54 11.33 -10.55 -6.25
CA THR A 54 9.94 -10.03 -6.23
C THR A 54 9.91 -8.51 -6.41
N ILE A 55 10.79 -7.78 -5.73
CA ILE A 55 10.91 -6.32 -5.87
C ILE A 55 11.42 -5.94 -7.26
N LEU A 56 12.41 -6.67 -7.78
CA LEU A 56 12.97 -6.46 -9.12
C LEU A 56 11.93 -6.71 -10.21
N ALA A 57 11.18 -7.81 -10.13
CA ALA A 57 10.11 -8.12 -11.07
C ALA A 57 9.00 -7.05 -11.05
N ALA A 58 8.70 -6.49 -9.87
CA ALA A 58 7.73 -5.41 -9.75
C ALA A 58 8.18 -4.12 -10.45
N ALA A 59 9.47 -3.81 -10.47
CA ALA A 59 10.01 -2.64 -11.16
C ALA A 59 9.82 -2.71 -12.69
N ASP A 60 9.79 -3.92 -13.24
CA ASP A 60 9.60 -4.17 -14.67
C ASP A 60 8.13 -4.52 -15.03
N THR A 61 7.21 -4.30 -14.07
CA THR A 61 5.77 -4.54 -14.22
C THR A 61 4.98 -3.24 -14.34
N ASP A 62 4.04 -3.20 -15.27
CA ASP A 62 3.03 -2.16 -15.33
C ASP A 62 1.98 -2.43 -14.25
N LEU A 63 1.99 -1.61 -13.20
CA LEU A 63 1.11 -1.79 -12.05
C LEU A 63 -0.15 -0.96 -12.24
N ALA A 64 -1.28 -1.65 -12.39
CA ALA A 64 -2.58 -0.99 -12.51
C ALA A 64 -2.96 -0.30 -11.19
N ILE A 65 -3.47 0.92 -11.31
CA ILE A 65 -4.10 1.67 -10.21
C ILE A 65 -5.61 1.70 -10.39
N GLY A 66 -6.32 2.01 -9.30
CA GLY A 66 -7.75 2.25 -9.32
C GLY A 66 -8.16 3.33 -10.32
N GLN A 67 -9.40 3.29 -10.81
CA GLN A 67 -9.99 4.31 -11.69
C GLN A 67 -11.47 4.56 -11.37
N GLU A 68 -11.96 4.08 -10.22
CA GLU A 68 -13.38 4.15 -9.90
C GLU A 68 -13.84 5.61 -9.72
N THR A 69 -13.04 6.44 -9.06
CA THR A 69 -13.39 7.83 -8.76
C THR A 69 -13.29 8.76 -9.97
N THR A 70 -12.51 8.38 -10.99
CA THR A 70 -12.29 9.13 -12.23
C THR A 70 -13.22 8.70 -13.37
N THR A 71 -13.96 7.61 -13.18
CA THR A 71 -14.92 7.15 -14.18
C THR A 71 -16.19 8.01 -14.09
N ASP A 72 -16.33 9.00 -14.97
CA ASP A 72 -17.46 9.95 -15.13
C ASP A 72 -18.84 9.30 -15.43
N LYS A 73 -18.98 7.99 -15.25
CA LYS A 73 -20.20 7.26 -15.61
C LYS A 73 -21.37 7.52 -14.65
N ASP A 74 -21.12 8.05 -13.46
CA ASP A 74 -22.16 8.23 -12.45
C ASP A 74 -22.86 9.59 -12.52
N LYS A 75 -23.71 9.77 -13.54
CA LYS A 75 -24.71 10.86 -13.61
C LYS A 75 -25.77 10.82 -12.49
N LEU A 76 -25.66 9.88 -11.56
CA LEU A 76 -26.62 9.71 -10.45
C LEU A 76 -26.59 10.90 -9.49
N LEU A 77 -25.41 11.44 -9.18
CA LEU A 77 -25.30 12.65 -8.36
C LEU A 77 -26.04 13.83 -8.98
N ASP A 78 -25.79 14.06 -10.26
CA ASP A 78 -26.44 15.12 -11.03
C ASP A 78 -27.96 14.90 -11.08
N THR A 79 -28.40 13.67 -11.35
CA THR A 79 -29.83 13.28 -11.32
C THR A 79 -30.47 13.62 -9.96
N ILE A 80 -29.83 13.28 -8.84
CA ILE A 80 -30.37 13.51 -7.49
C ILE A 80 -30.47 15.02 -7.19
N HIS A 81 -29.45 15.79 -7.56
CA HIS A 81 -29.48 17.24 -7.36
C HIS A 81 -30.49 17.94 -8.28
N GLN A 82 -30.62 17.47 -9.52
CA GLN A 82 -31.65 17.93 -10.46
C GLN A 82 -33.05 17.68 -9.88
N LEU A 83 -33.33 16.46 -9.39
CA LEU A 83 -34.57 16.14 -8.69
C LEU A 83 -34.82 17.09 -7.51
N ASN A 84 -33.80 17.34 -6.68
CA ASN A 84 -33.91 18.27 -5.57
C ASN A 84 -34.28 19.69 -6.01
N HIS A 85 -33.72 20.18 -7.12
CA HIS A 85 -34.13 21.45 -7.70
C HIS A 85 -35.58 21.41 -8.19
N THR A 86 -35.95 20.41 -8.99
CA THR A 86 -37.29 20.26 -9.59
C THR A 86 -38.42 20.19 -8.55
N PHE A 87 -38.19 19.51 -7.41
CA PHE A 87 -39.20 19.40 -6.34
C PHE A 87 -39.18 20.56 -5.33
N SER A 88 -38.22 21.47 -5.42
CA SER A 88 -38.18 22.68 -4.59
C SER A 88 -39.23 23.70 -5.02
N ASP A 89 -39.64 24.61 -4.11
CA ASP A 89 -40.63 25.64 -4.45
C ASP A 89 -40.08 26.71 -5.42
N GLN A 90 -41.00 27.49 -5.97
CA GLN A 90 -40.67 28.55 -6.90
C GLN A 90 -39.78 29.63 -6.29
N SER A 91 -39.88 29.90 -4.98
CA SER A 91 -39.02 30.89 -4.32
C SER A 91 -37.56 30.44 -4.38
N TRP A 92 -37.30 29.17 -4.06
CA TRP A 92 -36.00 28.55 -4.18
C TRP A 92 -35.49 28.55 -5.63
N GLN A 93 -36.31 28.12 -6.59
CA GLN A 93 -35.91 28.07 -8.00
C GLN A 93 -35.53 29.46 -8.54
N ASN A 94 -36.23 30.51 -8.10
CA ASN A 94 -35.98 31.89 -8.52
C ASN A 94 -34.63 32.44 -8.02
N GLU A 95 -34.02 31.86 -6.97
CA GLU A 95 -32.71 32.29 -6.46
C GLU A 95 -31.59 32.15 -7.51
N PHE A 96 -31.75 31.21 -8.45
CA PHE A 96 -30.76 30.90 -9.50
C PHE A 96 -30.94 31.72 -10.78
N LYS A 97 -31.92 32.64 -10.81
CA LYS A 97 -32.24 33.48 -11.97
C LYS A 97 -32.05 34.97 -11.66
N THR A 98 -31.70 35.75 -12.67
CA THR A 98 -31.67 37.23 -12.63
C THR A 98 -32.98 37.84 -13.11
N ALA A 99 -33.72 37.13 -13.98
CA ALA A 99 -35.05 37.49 -14.48
C ALA A 99 -35.86 36.22 -14.81
N LYS A 100 -37.19 36.37 -14.97
CA LYS A 100 -38.07 35.26 -15.36
C LYS A 100 -37.79 34.81 -16.80
N GLY A 101 -38.08 33.54 -17.08
CA GLY A 101 -37.95 32.92 -18.40
C GLY A 101 -36.69 32.06 -18.57
N PRO A 102 -36.58 31.34 -19.70
CA PRO A 102 -35.43 30.49 -20.01
C PRO A 102 -34.11 31.28 -19.98
N GLY A 103 -33.03 30.65 -19.55
CA GLY A 103 -31.74 31.32 -19.40
C GLY A 103 -31.71 32.27 -18.20
N ASN A 104 -31.20 33.50 -18.35
CA ASN A 104 -31.12 34.48 -17.25
C ASN A 104 -30.46 33.92 -15.97
N TRP A 105 -29.42 33.09 -16.13
CA TRP A 105 -28.75 32.44 -15.01
C TRP A 105 -28.02 33.44 -14.15
N ARG A 106 -28.11 33.24 -12.84
CA ARG A 106 -27.29 33.98 -11.89
C ARG A 106 -26.01 33.19 -11.64
N ASP A 107 -24.97 33.46 -12.42
CA ASP A 107 -23.72 32.70 -12.34
C ASP A 107 -22.90 32.98 -11.06
N THR A 108 -23.26 34.01 -10.30
CA THR A 108 -22.61 34.38 -9.03
C THR A 108 -23.55 34.21 -7.84
N LEU A 109 -23.00 33.85 -6.68
CA LEU A 109 -23.77 33.74 -5.44
C LEU A 109 -24.47 35.07 -5.12
N PRO A 110 -25.79 35.08 -4.80
CA PRO A 110 -26.48 36.29 -4.35
C PRO A 110 -25.80 36.92 -3.13
N GLU A 111 -25.65 38.25 -3.13
CA GLU A 111 -24.95 38.97 -2.05
C GLU A 111 -25.55 38.70 -0.66
N LYS A 112 -26.87 38.49 -0.57
CA LYS A 112 -27.58 38.14 0.67
C LYS A 112 -27.12 36.81 1.31
N TYR A 113 -26.47 35.93 0.55
CA TYR A 113 -25.96 34.64 1.01
C TYR A 113 -24.44 34.62 1.15
N LYS A 114 -23.75 35.74 0.93
CA LYS A 114 -22.28 35.80 0.97
C LYS A 114 -21.69 35.45 2.34
N GLY A 115 -22.45 35.57 3.43
CA GLY A 115 -22.03 35.14 4.76
C GLY A 115 -22.43 33.70 5.14
N ASP A 116 -23.16 32.99 4.28
CA ASP A 116 -23.66 31.65 4.57
C ASP A 116 -22.73 30.60 3.93
N ALA A 117 -22.00 29.88 4.78
CA ALA A 117 -21.01 28.90 4.36
C ALA A 117 -21.62 27.77 3.50
N LYS A 118 -22.85 27.34 3.82
CA LYS A 118 -23.52 26.27 3.06
C LYS A 118 -23.92 26.76 1.68
N TRP A 119 -24.43 27.99 1.57
CA TRP A 119 -24.72 28.59 0.27
C TRP A 119 -23.44 28.77 -0.55
N GLN A 120 -22.36 29.24 0.04
CA GLN A 120 -21.08 29.38 -0.65
C GLN A 120 -20.59 28.04 -1.23
N GLU A 121 -20.64 26.97 -0.44
CA GLU A 121 -20.23 25.63 -0.86
C GLU A 121 -21.16 25.05 -1.94
N MET A 122 -22.47 25.14 -1.72
CA MET A 122 -23.45 24.41 -2.52
C MET A 122 -23.93 25.13 -3.77
N TYR A 123 -23.78 26.46 -3.85
CA TYR A 123 -24.32 27.25 -4.96
C TYR A 123 -23.91 26.74 -6.34
N PRO A 124 -22.63 26.37 -6.61
CA PRO A 124 -22.25 25.80 -7.91
C PRO A 124 -22.99 24.49 -8.22
N THR A 125 -23.22 23.65 -7.22
CA THR A 125 -23.95 22.37 -7.37
C THR A 125 -25.43 22.63 -7.65
N TRP A 126 -26.07 23.55 -6.92
CA TRP A 126 -27.48 23.89 -7.12
C TRP A 126 -27.73 24.63 -8.44
N LEU A 127 -26.83 25.53 -8.83
CA LEU A 127 -26.92 26.24 -10.11
C LEU A 127 -26.78 25.26 -11.29
N LYS A 128 -25.84 24.31 -11.21
CA LYS A 128 -25.72 23.24 -12.21
C LYS A 128 -27.02 22.45 -12.33
N ALA A 129 -27.57 22.00 -11.20
CA ALA A 129 -28.83 21.26 -11.18
C ALA A 129 -30.02 22.06 -11.74
N ALA A 130 -30.06 23.38 -11.50
CA ALA A 130 -31.06 24.26 -12.09
C ALA A 130 -30.95 24.34 -13.61
N LYS A 131 -29.71 24.48 -14.13
CA LYS A 131 -29.41 24.48 -15.57
C LYS A 131 -29.79 23.15 -16.23
N GLU A 132 -29.48 22.04 -15.58
CA GLU A 132 -29.86 20.69 -16.04
C GLU A 132 -31.37 20.49 -16.03
N ALA A 133 -32.07 20.95 -14.98
CA ALA A 133 -33.52 20.86 -14.90
C ALA A 133 -34.24 21.67 -15.99
N GLU A 134 -33.74 22.85 -16.37
CA GLU A 134 -34.33 23.64 -17.45
C GLU A 134 -34.11 23.02 -18.83
N THR A 135 -32.99 22.31 -19.04
CA THR A 135 -32.65 21.68 -20.32
C THR A 135 -33.18 20.26 -20.47
N ASP A 136 -33.70 19.65 -19.40
CA ASP A 136 -34.33 18.33 -19.40
C ASP A 136 -35.79 18.39 -19.88
N GLU A 137 -35.99 18.72 -21.16
CA GLU A 137 -37.31 18.86 -21.78
C GLU A 137 -38.17 17.59 -21.66
N GLU A 138 -37.52 16.42 -21.64
CA GLU A 138 -38.19 15.13 -21.51
C GLU A 138 -38.53 14.77 -20.05
N ASN A 139 -38.16 15.58 -19.06
CA ASN A 139 -38.29 15.27 -17.63
C ASN A 139 -37.67 13.91 -17.26
N THR A 140 -36.52 13.58 -17.86
CA THR A 140 -35.83 12.30 -17.68
C THR A 140 -35.52 12.00 -16.22
N ALA A 141 -35.15 12.99 -15.42
CA ALA A 141 -34.88 12.79 -13.99
C ALA A 141 -36.14 12.39 -13.21
N VAL A 142 -37.26 13.08 -13.45
CA VAL A 142 -38.57 12.80 -12.82
C VAL A 142 -39.10 11.44 -13.26
N LYS A 143 -38.98 11.11 -14.56
CA LYS A 143 -39.28 9.79 -15.13
C LYS A 143 -38.51 8.67 -14.45
N LYS A 144 -37.22 8.88 -14.19
CA LYS A 144 -36.33 7.87 -13.60
C LYS A 144 -36.77 7.39 -12.22
N ILE A 145 -37.44 8.25 -11.45
CA ILE A 145 -38.01 7.88 -10.15
C ILE A 145 -39.53 7.60 -10.22
N GLY A 146 -40.10 7.54 -11.41
CA GLY A 146 -41.53 7.30 -11.61
C GLY A 146 -42.42 8.38 -11.02
N ALA A 147 -41.94 9.63 -10.91
CA ALA A 147 -42.67 10.73 -10.29
C ALA A 147 -43.47 11.59 -11.29
N GLU A 148 -43.66 11.10 -12.51
CA GLU A 148 -44.51 11.76 -13.51
C GLU A 148 -45.96 11.82 -13.04
N GLY A 149 -46.63 12.95 -13.36
CA GLY A 149 -48.05 13.17 -13.07
C GLY A 149 -48.37 13.44 -11.60
N LEU A 150 -47.37 13.65 -10.73
CA LEU A 150 -47.61 14.09 -9.36
C LEU A 150 -48.29 15.46 -9.32
N SER A 151 -49.35 15.58 -8.54
CA SER A 151 -49.99 16.86 -8.24
C SER A 151 -49.12 17.73 -7.33
N GLU A 152 -49.39 19.04 -7.24
CA GLU A 152 -48.64 19.95 -6.38
C GLU A 152 -48.67 19.52 -4.89
N ALA A 153 -49.80 19.00 -4.41
CA ALA A 153 -49.90 18.46 -3.05
C ALA A 153 -48.98 17.24 -2.86
N GLN A 154 -48.89 16.35 -3.85
CA GLN A 154 -48.01 15.19 -3.77
C GLN A 154 -46.52 15.57 -3.88
N LYS A 155 -46.19 16.56 -4.72
CA LYS A 155 -44.84 17.14 -4.77
C LYS A 155 -44.44 17.74 -3.42
N LEU A 156 -45.36 18.41 -2.74
CA LEU A 156 -45.12 18.98 -1.40
C LEU A 156 -44.80 17.90 -0.36
N LEU A 157 -45.49 16.75 -0.42
CA LEU A 157 -45.22 15.59 0.45
C LEU A 157 -43.87 14.93 0.16
N LEU A 158 -43.46 14.88 -1.11
CA LEU A 158 -42.20 14.26 -1.53
C LEU A 158 -40.97 15.13 -1.22
N ARG A 159 -41.13 16.47 -1.24
CA ARG A 159 -40.04 17.45 -1.13
C ARG A 159 -39.08 17.21 0.05
N PRO A 160 -39.54 17.01 1.31
CA PRO A 160 -38.60 16.83 2.44
C PRO A 160 -37.70 15.60 2.27
N THR A 161 -38.24 14.50 1.74
CA THR A 161 -37.47 13.29 1.46
C THR A 161 -36.44 13.53 0.37
N VAL A 162 -36.80 14.25 -0.71
CA VAL A 162 -35.85 14.60 -1.77
C VAL A 162 -34.70 15.45 -1.23
N GLN A 163 -35.02 16.46 -0.41
CA GLN A 163 -34.01 17.34 0.20
C GLN A 163 -33.05 16.57 1.12
N GLN A 164 -33.57 15.69 1.97
CA GLN A 164 -32.75 14.85 2.85
C GLN A 164 -31.81 13.94 2.05
N LEU A 165 -32.34 13.26 1.03
CA LEU A 165 -31.56 12.32 0.23
C LEU A 165 -30.54 13.03 -0.67
N ALA A 166 -30.86 14.23 -1.15
CA ALA A 166 -29.91 15.06 -1.89
C ALA A 166 -28.77 15.59 -1.01
N ALA A 167 -29.02 15.91 0.26
CA ALA A 167 -27.97 16.25 1.21
C ALA A 167 -27.03 15.06 1.44
N ARG A 168 -27.56 13.85 1.66
CA ARG A 168 -26.75 12.63 1.79
C ARG A 168 -25.95 12.32 0.52
N ALA A 169 -26.54 12.52 -0.66
CA ALA A 169 -25.83 12.36 -1.93
C ALA A 169 -24.67 13.34 -2.06
N HIS A 170 -24.82 14.57 -1.57
CA HIS A 170 -23.75 15.56 -1.52
C HIS A 170 -22.59 15.11 -0.61
N ASP A 171 -22.89 14.59 0.58
CA ASP A 171 -21.84 14.07 1.47
C ASP A 171 -21.05 12.92 0.80
N ILE A 172 -21.75 12.07 0.05
CA ILE A 172 -21.12 11.01 -0.75
C ILE A 172 -20.20 11.61 -1.82
N LYS A 173 -20.61 12.68 -2.51
CA LYS A 173 -19.76 13.38 -3.49
C LYS A 173 -18.46 13.88 -2.85
N ASN A 174 -18.54 14.50 -1.66
CA ASN A 174 -17.36 15.00 -0.96
C ASN A 174 -16.41 13.87 -0.53
N GLN A 175 -16.96 12.72 -0.12
CA GLN A 175 -16.18 11.51 0.14
C GLN A 175 -15.52 10.98 -1.13
N LEU A 176 -16.25 10.86 -2.24
CA LEU A 176 -15.70 10.43 -3.53
C LEU A 176 -14.55 11.34 -4.02
N GLN A 177 -14.66 12.65 -3.84
CA GLN A 177 -13.58 13.60 -4.15
C GLN A 177 -12.34 13.39 -3.28
N SER A 178 -12.52 13.07 -2.00
CA SER A 178 -11.41 12.75 -1.10
C SER A 178 -10.73 11.44 -1.48
N LEU A 179 -11.52 10.42 -1.81
CA LEU A 179 -11.03 9.14 -2.31
C LEU A 179 -10.29 9.30 -3.64
N ALA A 180 -10.71 10.22 -4.52
CA ALA A 180 -10.03 10.46 -5.79
C ALA A 180 -8.57 10.89 -5.60
N LYS A 181 -8.29 11.68 -4.55
CA LYS A 181 -6.91 12.11 -4.21
C LYS A 181 -6.03 10.93 -3.78
N LEU A 182 -6.61 9.91 -3.14
CA LEU A 182 -5.90 8.70 -2.73
C LEU A 182 -5.75 7.73 -3.91
N GLU A 183 -6.83 7.50 -4.66
CA GLU A 183 -6.87 6.61 -5.83
C GLU A 183 -5.87 7.04 -6.91
N GLN A 184 -5.78 8.34 -7.16
CA GLN A 184 -4.99 8.96 -8.22
C GLN A 184 -3.81 9.77 -7.70
N SER A 185 -3.30 9.46 -6.49
CA SER A 185 -2.14 10.15 -5.94
C SER A 185 -0.93 10.05 -6.88
N ASP A 186 -0.03 11.05 -6.81
CA ASP A 186 1.16 11.08 -7.68
C ASP A 186 2.07 9.88 -7.45
N ASP A 187 2.22 9.42 -6.20
CA ASP A 187 2.97 8.21 -5.86
C ASP A 187 2.28 6.94 -6.41
N ALA A 188 0.94 6.90 -6.50
CA ALA A 188 0.23 5.76 -7.10
C ALA A 188 0.44 5.72 -8.62
N LYS A 189 0.27 6.87 -9.31
CA LYS A 189 0.57 7.01 -10.74
C LYS A 189 2.05 6.76 -11.04
N GLY A 190 2.92 7.12 -10.09
CA GLY A 190 4.36 6.95 -10.16
C GLY A 190 4.89 5.64 -9.53
N ALA A 191 4.04 4.68 -9.20
CA ALA A 191 4.46 3.49 -8.44
C ALA A 191 5.54 2.68 -9.18
N SER A 192 5.35 2.43 -10.49
CA SER A 192 6.38 1.76 -11.32
C SER A 192 7.68 2.56 -11.40
N LYS A 193 7.61 3.91 -11.40
CA LYS A 193 8.80 4.78 -11.35
C LYS A 193 9.55 4.61 -10.03
N LEU A 194 8.84 4.68 -8.90
CA LEU A 194 9.43 4.48 -7.57
C LEU A 194 10.10 3.10 -7.46
N LEU A 195 9.46 2.06 -7.98
CA LEU A 195 10.02 0.70 -7.97
C LEU A 195 11.24 0.56 -8.89
N LYS A 196 11.28 1.20 -10.06
CA LYS A 196 12.49 1.25 -10.90
C LYS A 196 13.65 1.97 -10.23
N GLU A 197 13.37 3.09 -9.57
CA GLU A 197 14.38 3.79 -8.78
C GLU A 197 14.86 2.97 -7.58
N ALA A 198 13.98 2.19 -6.95
CA ALA A 198 14.34 1.26 -5.89
C ALA A 198 15.18 0.08 -6.39
N ALA A 199 14.85 -0.46 -7.56
CA ALA A 199 15.49 -1.63 -8.15
C ALA A 199 16.84 -1.31 -8.80
N TYR A 200 16.90 -0.21 -9.56
CA TYR A 200 17.98 0.09 -10.50
C TYR A 200 18.54 1.52 -10.36
N GLY A 201 18.10 2.28 -9.35
CA GLY A 201 18.66 3.60 -9.02
C GLY A 201 18.12 4.76 -9.84
N SER A 202 17.41 4.48 -10.94
CA SER A 202 16.77 5.51 -11.78
C SER A 202 15.52 4.97 -12.46
N ALA A 203 14.55 5.87 -12.68
CA ALA A 203 13.30 5.61 -13.40
C ALA A 203 13.49 5.13 -14.85
N THR A 204 14.62 5.49 -15.47
CA THR A 204 14.93 5.17 -16.87
C THR A 204 15.72 3.88 -17.03
N LYS A 205 16.14 3.27 -15.92
CA LYS A 205 16.96 2.06 -15.91
C LYS A 205 16.08 0.83 -15.80
N THR A 206 16.57 -0.25 -16.36
CA THR A 206 15.96 -1.58 -16.33
C THR A 206 17.01 -2.59 -15.91
N ARG A 207 16.58 -3.81 -15.63
CA ARG A 207 17.49 -4.94 -15.35
C ARG A 207 18.52 -5.20 -16.45
N GLU A 208 18.29 -4.78 -17.70
CA GLU A 208 19.21 -4.95 -18.83
C GLU A 208 20.32 -3.91 -18.87
N ASN A 209 20.05 -2.67 -18.46
CA ASN A 209 20.90 -1.51 -18.78
C ASN A 209 21.43 -0.74 -17.56
N ALA A 210 21.12 -1.22 -16.34
CA ALA A 210 21.65 -0.64 -15.12
C ALA A 210 23.18 -0.79 -15.04
N ALA A 211 23.88 0.34 -14.97
CA ALA A 211 25.32 0.41 -14.82
C ALA A 211 25.73 0.32 -13.34
N HIS A 212 27.03 0.14 -13.08
CA HIS A 212 27.58 0.01 -11.73
C HIS A 212 27.19 1.19 -10.85
N THR A 213 27.36 2.39 -11.38
CA THR A 213 27.05 3.67 -10.71
C THR A 213 25.56 3.92 -10.52
N ASP A 214 24.69 3.17 -11.21
CA ASP A 214 23.25 3.25 -10.99
C ASP A 214 22.84 2.41 -9.76
N ILE A 215 23.46 1.24 -9.57
CA ILE A 215 23.04 0.26 -8.55
C ILE A 215 23.83 0.32 -7.25
N PHE A 216 25.05 0.85 -7.28
CA PHE A 216 25.92 1.03 -6.12
C PHE A 216 26.13 2.51 -5.78
N ALA A 217 26.47 2.79 -4.51
CA ALA A 217 26.88 4.12 -4.10
C ALA A 217 28.19 4.54 -4.79
N LEU A 218 28.42 5.84 -4.98
CA LEU A 218 29.65 6.34 -5.60
C LEU A 218 30.94 5.95 -4.84
N THR A 219 30.82 5.65 -3.54
CA THR A 219 31.92 5.17 -2.70
C THR A 219 32.28 3.70 -2.95
N CYS A 220 31.45 2.96 -3.71
CA CYS A 220 31.74 1.62 -4.17
C CYS A 220 32.63 1.65 -5.41
N THR A 221 33.93 1.43 -5.18
CA THR A 221 34.95 1.37 -6.23
C THR A 221 35.41 -0.07 -6.48
N SER A 222 36.70 -0.32 -6.72
CA SER A 222 37.22 -1.64 -7.08
C SER A 222 37.38 -2.61 -5.91
N THR A 223 37.31 -2.13 -4.66
CA THR A 223 37.40 -3.00 -3.49
C THR A 223 36.01 -3.47 -3.07
N ALA A 224 35.70 -4.74 -3.31
CA ALA A 224 34.41 -5.35 -2.98
C ALA A 224 33.89 -5.01 -1.57
N THR A 225 34.68 -5.24 -0.53
CA THR A 225 34.28 -4.97 0.87
C THR A 225 33.79 -3.54 1.14
N ASN A 226 34.19 -2.56 0.33
CA ASN A 226 33.76 -1.17 0.50
C ASN A 226 32.35 -0.89 -0.04
N CYS A 227 31.84 -1.75 -0.92
CA CYS A 227 30.55 -1.58 -1.58
C CYS A 227 29.35 -2.03 -0.73
N PHE A 228 29.62 -2.78 0.34
CA PHE A 228 28.60 -3.56 1.05
C PHE A 228 28.46 -3.18 2.52
N LYS A 229 29.17 -2.13 2.95
CA LYS A 229 29.18 -1.67 4.33
C LYS A 229 28.73 -0.22 4.44
N ASP A 230 28.05 0.05 5.54
CA ASP A 230 27.72 1.38 6.00
C ASP A 230 28.69 1.79 7.10
N ASP A 231 29.48 2.82 6.84
CA ASP A 231 30.32 3.48 7.83
C ASP A 231 30.54 4.96 7.46
N SER A 232 31.55 5.60 8.05
CA SER A 232 31.86 7.02 7.82
C SER A 232 32.29 7.34 6.38
N SER A 233 32.85 6.37 5.66
CA SER A 233 33.49 6.58 4.36
C SER A 233 32.87 5.73 3.25
N GLN A 234 32.10 4.72 3.60
CA GLN A 234 31.44 3.81 2.68
C GLN A 234 29.92 3.83 2.88
N LYS A 235 29.21 3.56 1.79
CA LYS A 235 27.74 3.51 1.79
C LYS A 235 27.29 2.18 1.20
N PRO A 236 26.28 1.54 1.81
CA PRO A 236 25.73 0.30 1.28
C PRO A 236 25.03 0.58 -0.06
N PRO A 237 24.69 -0.47 -0.84
CA PRO A 237 24.02 -0.27 -2.11
C PRO A 237 22.66 0.39 -1.92
N PRO A 238 22.35 1.46 -2.67
CA PRO A 238 21.08 2.16 -2.56
C PRO A 238 19.94 1.44 -3.28
N THR A 239 20.22 0.35 -4.00
CA THR A 239 19.26 -0.35 -4.87
C THR A 239 19.09 -1.83 -4.51
N ALA A 240 17.94 -2.41 -4.84
CA ALA A 240 17.70 -3.84 -4.65
C ALA A 240 18.62 -4.72 -5.54
N ALA A 241 18.95 -4.29 -6.76
CA ALA A 241 19.90 -5.00 -7.61
C ALA A 241 21.32 -4.98 -7.02
N GLY A 242 21.75 -3.83 -6.49
CA GLY A 242 23.02 -3.71 -5.77
C GLY A 242 23.06 -4.63 -4.55
N VAL A 243 22.00 -4.66 -3.74
CA VAL A 243 21.88 -5.62 -2.63
C VAL A 243 21.95 -7.06 -3.13
N ALA A 244 21.21 -7.44 -4.18
CA ALA A 244 21.26 -8.79 -4.74
C ALA A 244 22.67 -9.21 -5.16
N MET A 245 23.42 -8.32 -5.82
CA MET A 245 24.83 -8.56 -6.15
C MET A 245 25.67 -8.81 -4.88
N CYS A 246 25.46 -8.06 -3.80
CA CYS A 246 26.12 -8.27 -2.51
C CYS A 246 25.80 -9.61 -1.87
N LEU A 247 24.63 -10.18 -2.11
CA LEU A 247 24.25 -11.47 -1.53
C LEU A 247 24.69 -12.65 -2.41
N CYS A 248 24.78 -12.45 -3.73
CA CYS A 248 24.76 -13.54 -4.68
C CYS A 248 25.98 -13.67 -5.60
N ALA A 249 26.68 -12.57 -5.91
CA ALA A 249 27.85 -12.64 -6.77
C ALA A 249 28.91 -13.60 -6.20
N ALA A 250 29.68 -14.27 -7.06
CA ALA A 250 30.73 -15.17 -6.60
C ALA A 250 31.95 -14.41 -6.08
N ASP A 251 32.67 -14.99 -5.14
CA ASP A 251 34.05 -14.62 -4.85
C ASP A 251 34.98 -15.84 -5.02
N GLY A 252 36.26 -15.70 -4.67
CA GLY A 252 37.23 -16.79 -4.75
C GLY A 252 36.94 -18.00 -3.84
N THR A 253 35.93 -17.93 -2.97
CA THR A 253 35.59 -18.97 -1.99
C THR A 253 34.25 -19.63 -2.25
N LYS A 254 33.23 -18.89 -2.71
CA LYS A 254 31.88 -19.41 -2.97
C LYS A 254 31.27 -18.76 -4.20
N SER A 255 30.54 -19.55 -4.99
CA SER A 255 29.88 -19.09 -6.22
C SER A 255 28.38 -19.42 -6.31
N LYS A 256 27.80 -20.04 -5.28
CA LYS A 256 26.42 -20.55 -5.30
C LYS A 256 25.60 -20.11 -4.09
N MET A 257 25.82 -18.89 -3.61
CA MET A 257 25.16 -18.44 -2.39
C MET A 257 23.65 -18.23 -2.53
N CYS A 258 23.17 -17.88 -3.72
CA CYS A 258 21.74 -17.64 -3.98
C CYS A 258 21.10 -18.62 -4.94
N VAL A 259 21.86 -19.11 -5.93
CA VAL A 259 21.37 -19.95 -7.01
C VAL A 259 22.41 -21.00 -7.35
N ASN A 260 22.00 -22.08 -8.02
CA ASN A 260 22.91 -22.98 -8.72
C ASN A 260 22.91 -22.57 -10.21
N PRO A 261 23.87 -21.73 -10.65
CA PRO A 261 23.77 -21.07 -11.93
C PRO A 261 24.12 -22.04 -13.08
N GLN A 262 23.40 -21.98 -14.20
CA GLN A 262 23.73 -22.74 -15.41
C GLN A 262 25.04 -22.22 -16.02
N THR A 263 25.19 -20.90 -16.09
CA THR A 263 26.44 -20.23 -16.47
C THR A 263 27.20 -19.89 -15.20
N ALA A 264 28.40 -20.44 -15.03
CA ALA A 264 29.20 -20.19 -13.84
C ALA A 264 29.41 -18.69 -13.57
N LEU A 265 29.19 -18.29 -12.32
CA LEU A 265 29.56 -16.96 -11.84
C LEU A 265 31.07 -16.86 -11.77
N SER A 266 31.60 -15.74 -12.27
CA SER A 266 33.03 -15.46 -12.20
C SER A 266 33.33 -14.80 -10.86
N ASN A 267 34.55 -14.99 -10.36
CA ASN A 267 35.01 -14.32 -9.17
C ASN A 267 34.90 -12.78 -9.32
N TRP A 268 34.02 -12.18 -8.51
CA TRP A 268 33.66 -10.76 -8.59
C TRP A 268 34.37 -9.96 -7.50
N ASN A 269 35.71 -9.92 -7.58
CA ASN A 269 36.58 -9.22 -6.64
C ASN A 269 36.69 -7.70 -6.89
N ASP A 270 36.41 -7.27 -8.12
CA ASP A 270 36.33 -5.87 -8.52
C ASP A 270 34.90 -5.53 -8.98
N PRO A 271 34.10 -4.89 -8.11
CA PRO A 271 32.74 -4.52 -8.43
C PRO A 271 32.57 -3.64 -9.67
N GLN A 272 33.54 -2.78 -9.99
CA GLN A 272 33.44 -1.85 -11.12
C GLN A 272 33.66 -2.52 -12.48
N SER A 273 34.47 -3.59 -12.52
CA SER A 273 34.96 -4.16 -13.77
C SER A 273 33.90 -4.95 -14.56
N ASN A 274 33.16 -5.86 -13.90
CA ASN A 274 32.37 -6.88 -14.59
C ASN A 274 30.94 -7.02 -14.05
N HIS A 275 30.39 -5.97 -13.42
CA HIS A 275 29.04 -6.02 -12.83
C HIS A 275 27.98 -6.39 -13.88
N VAL A 276 28.05 -5.84 -15.10
CA VAL A 276 27.04 -6.08 -16.15
C VAL A 276 26.94 -7.57 -16.46
N ALA A 277 28.08 -8.24 -16.65
CA ALA A 277 28.09 -9.65 -17.04
C ALA A 277 27.64 -10.55 -15.88
N GLU A 278 28.10 -10.28 -14.65
CA GLU A 278 27.69 -11.09 -13.49
C GLU A 278 26.21 -10.85 -13.12
N TRP A 279 25.73 -9.61 -13.25
CA TRP A 279 24.31 -9.30 -13.08
C TRP A 279 23.45 -10.01 -14.13
N ALA A 280 23.89 -10.08 -15.38
CA ALA A 280 23.17 -10.82 -16.42
C ALA A 280 23.00 -12.31 -16.09
N LYS A 281 24.00 -12.94 -15.45
CA LYS A 281 23.93 -14.34 -15.01
C LYS A 281 23.00 -14.56 -13.81
N LEU A 282 22.85 -13.56 -12.93
CA LEU A 282 21.99 -13.64 -11.76
C LEU A 282 20.54 -13.27 -12.07
N ARG A 283 20.33 -12.18 -12.81
CA ARG A 283 19.00 -11.60 -13.03
C ARG A 283 18.05 -12.60 -13.67
N VAL A 284 18.52 -13.49 -14.55
CA VAL A 284 17.69 -14.50 -15.24
C VAL A 284 16.94 -15.46 -14.30
N TYR A 285 17.36 -15.55 -13.03
CA TYR A 285 16.65 -16.32 -12.00
C TYR A 285 15.48 -15.59 -11.36
N CYS A 286 15.33 -14.29 -11.61
CA CYS A 286 14.14 -13.52 -11.28
C CYS A 286 13.15 -13.53 -12.45
N SER A 287 11.87 -13.74 -12.15
CA SER A 287 10.78 -13.54 -13.11
C SER A 287 10.86 -12.17 -13.79
N GLU A 288 10.54 -12.11 -15.09
CA GLU A 288 10.56 -10.84 -15.84
C GLU A 288 9.52 -9.84 -15.36
N LYS A 289 8.36 -10.34 -14.95
CA LYS A 289 7.26 -9.55 -14.44
C LYS A 289 6.67 -10.19 -13.20
N LEU A 290 6.16 -9.34 -12.33
CA LEU A 290 5.35 -9.74 -11.20
C LEU A 290 3.93 -10.01 -11.69
N GLY A 291 3.43 -11.21 -11.41
CA GLY A 291 2.03 -11.57 -11.67
C GLY A 291 1.13 -11.39 -10.46
N GLY A 292 -0.18 -11.54 -10.69
CA GLY A 292 -1.20 -11.60 -9.64
C GLY A 292 -1.99 -10.30 -9.44
N ASP A 293 -3.16 -10.44 -8.82
CA ASP A 293 -4.13 -9.34 -8.70
C ASP A 293 -3.79 -8.35 -7.58
N ARG A 294 -2.86 -8.69 -6.67
CA ARG A 294 -2.44 -7.90 -5.50
C ARG A 294 -0.91 -7.75 -5.41
N PRO A 295 -0.27 -7.15 -6.43
CA PRO A 295 1.19 -7.01 -6.48
C PRO A 295 1.75 -6.26 -5.25
N GLU A 296 1.02 -5.28 -4.72
CA GLU A 296 1.42 -4.52 -3.54
C GLU A 296 1.61 -5.38 -2.28
N GLU A 297 0.88 -6.49 -2.16
CA GLU A 297 1.03 -7.43 -1.04
C GLU A 297 2.26 -8.31 -1.22
N ALA A 298 2.47 -8.83 -2.43
CA ALA A 298 3.65 -9.62 -2.74
C ALA A 298 4.94 -8.81 -2.49
N ILE A 299 4.97 -7.56 -2.96
CA ILE A 299 6.12 -6.65 -2.78
C ILE A 299 6.33 -6.36 -1.28
N ASN A 300 5.27 -6.04 -0.54
CA ASN A 300 5.37 -5.78 0.89
C ASN A 300 5.87 -7.00 1.66
N ASN A 301 5.32 -8.18 1.38
CA ASN A 301 5.70 -9.40 2.08
C ASN A 301 7.16 -9.78 1.80
N ALA A 302 7.62 -9.59 0.56
CA ALA A 302 9.01 -9.77 0.20
C ALA A 302 9.93 -8.79 0.96
N LEU A 303 9.58 -7.50 1.01
CA LEU A 303 10.35 -6.50 1.75
C LEU A 303 10.38 -6.79 3.26
N GLU A 304 9.23 -7.04 3.86
CA GLU A 304 9.14 -7.30 5.31
C GLU A 304 9.81 -8.63 5.68
N SER A 305 9.82 -9.63 4.79
CA SER A 305 10.62 -10.83 4.96
C SER A 305 12.12 -10.52 4.98
N LEU A 306 12.60 -9.64 4.10
CA LEU A 306 14.00 -9.19 4.15
C LEU A 306 14.33 -8.47 5.45
N MET A 307 13.44 -7.58 5.90
CA MET A 307 13.63 -6.82 7.16
C MET A 307 13.61 -7.74 8.39
N ALA A 308 12.74 -8.73 8.42
CA ALA A 308 12.65 -9.70 9.51
C ALA A 308 13.89 -10.61 9.63
N ASN A 309 14.66 -10.76 8.54
CA ASN A 309 15.89 -11.55 8.50
C ASN A 309 17.16 -10.73 8.76
N LEU A 310 17.04 -9.47 9.21
CA LEU A 310 18.18 -8.69 9.66
C LEU A 310 18.78 -9.32 10.92
N HIS A 311 20.09 -9.56 10.89
CA HIS A 311 20.84 -10.08 12.02
C HIS A 311 21.64 -8.97 12.69
N PHE A 312 21.45 -8.78 13.99
CA PHE A 312 22.23 -7.80 14.77
C PHE A 312 23.46 -8.44 15.39
N ASN A 313 24.62 -7.81 15.19
CA ASN A 313 25.84 -8.16 15.91
C ASN A 313 26.71 -6.92 16.14
N GLY A 314 27.16 -6.73 17.38
CA GLY A 314 27.98 -5.58 17.76
C GLY A 314 27.23 -4.26 17.60
N ASN A 315 27.57 -3.51 16.56
CA ASN A 315 26.95 -2.23 16.18
C ASN A 315 26.46 -2.22 14.72
N LYS A 316 26.12 -3.40 14.19
CA LYS A 316 25.71 -3.60 12.81
C LYS A 316 24.48 -4.48 12.71
N LEU A 317 23.64 -4.16 11.72
CA LEU A 317 22.63 -5.05 11.17
C LEU A 317 23.12 -5.62 9.85
N TYR A 318 23.00 -6.94 9.68
CA TYR A 318 23.41 -7.67 8.49
C TYR A 318 22.18 -8.17 7.74
N LEU A 319 22.11 -7.88 6.45
CA LEU A 319 21.14 -8.48 5.53
C LEU A 319 21.85 -9.52 4.67
N GLY A 320 21.39 -10.77 4.73
CA GLY A 320 22.01 -11.91 4.07
C GLY A 320 22.88 -12.76 5.01
N ALA A 321 23.47 -13.81 4.47
CA ALA A 321 24.21 -14.81 5.21
C ALA A 321 25.48 -14.21 5.83
N TRP A 322 25.53 -14.21 7.16
CA TRP A 322 26.65 -13.70 7.94
C TRP A 322 26.94 -14.65 9.10
N GLN A 323 28.22 -14.97 9.28
CA GLN A 323 28.70 -15.77 10.41
C GLN A 323 29.75 -15.01 11.24
N THR A 324 30.71 -14.37 10.57
CA THR A 324 31.73 -13.56 11.22
C THR A 324 32.41 -12.60 10.24
N GLY A 325 33.04 -11.56 10.77
CA GLY A 325 33.86 -10.62 10.01
C GLY A 325 33.07 -9.64 9.14
N ALA A 326 33.77 -8.98 8.23
CA ALA A 326 33.16 -8.04 7.29
C ALA A 326 32.48 -8.78 6.12
N CYS A 327 31.34 -8.25 5.66
CA CYS A 327 30.68 -8.74 4.45
C CYS A 327 31.65 -8.72 3.27
N ARG A 328 31.71 -9.84 2.54
CA ARG A 328 32.56 -10.06 1.36
C ARG A 328 34.05 -9.81 1.58
N SER A 329 34.54 -10.18 2.76
CA SER A 329 35.97 -10.21 3.06
C SER A 329 36.77 -11.27 2.29
N GLY A 330 36.14 -12.07 1.41
CA GLY A 330 36.77 -13.18 0.70
C GLY A 330 37.05 -14.40 1.59
N SER A 331 36.39 -14.51 2.74
CA SER A 331 36.59 -15.58 3.73
C SER A 331 35.62 -16.75 3.61
N GLY A 332 34.60 -16.65 2.76
CA GLY A 332 33.50 -17.62 2.73
C GLY A 332 32.49 -17.50 3.88
N ASN A 333 32.70 -16.57 4.82
CA ASN A 333 31.94 -16.49 6.08
C ASN A 333 30.87 -15.39 6.11
N ALA A 334 30.81 -14.53 5.09
CA ALA A 334 29.87 -13.40 5.07
C ALA A 334 29.54 -12.94 3.63
N PHE A 335 28.31 -13.22 3.18
CA PHE A 335 27.72 -12.78 1.91
C PHE A 335 26.49 -11.93 2.21
N CYS A 336 26.73 -10.67 2.53
CA CYS A 336 25.74 -9.79 3.14
C CYS A 336 25.95 -8.32 2.77
N VAL A 337 25.03 -7.48 3.22
CA VAL A 337 25.22 -6.03 3.37
C VAL A 337 25.14 -5.71 4.85
N SER A 338 26.00 -4.81 5.35
CA SER A 338 25.97 -4.35 6.74
C SER A 338 25.55 -2.89 6.86
N TYR A 339 24.71 -2.60 7.84
CA TYR A 339 24.17 -1.27 8.16
C TYR A 339 24.55 -0.89 9.59
N THR A 340 24.87 0.39 9.83
CA THR A 340 25.13 0.86 11.20
C THR A 340 23.86 0.78 12.04
N SER A 341 23.98 0.30 13.27
CA SER A 341 22.86 0.17 14.19
C SER A 341 23.35 0.10 15.63
N ASP A 342 22.71 0.85 16.53
CA ASP A 342 23.09 0.85 17.96
C ASP A 342 22.38 -0.25 18.76
N ALA A 343 21.36 -0.90 18.18
CA ALA A 343 20.60 -1.96 18.84
C ALA A 343 19.87 -2.85 17.82
N SER A 344 19.57 -4.08 18.21
CA SER A 344 18.88 -5.05 17.33
C SER A 344 17.52 -4.59 16.80
N LYS A 345 16.83 -3.69 17.50
CA LYS A 345 15.55 -3.10 17.08
C LYS A 345 15.69 -1.79 16.30
N ASP A 346 16.90 -1.22 16.23
CA ASP A 346 17.16 0.00 15.47
C ASP A 346 17.50 -0.33 14.02
N ALA A 347 16.44 -0.52 13.21
CA ALA A 347 16.55 -0.68 11.77
C ALA A 347 16.55 0.65 11.00
N SER A 348 16.77 1.80 11.66
CA SER A 348 16.60 3.12 11.03
C SER A 348 17.52 3.34 9.83
N ALA A 349 18.77 2.86 9.89
CA ALA A 349 19.73 2.96 8.78
C ALA A 349 19.29 2.12 7.56
N VAL A 350 18.67 0.96 7.78
CA VAL A 350 18.11 0.11 6.72
C VAL A 350 16.86 0.74 6.13
N ASN A 351 15.95 1.23 7.00
CA ASN A 351 14.69 1.82 6.61
C ASN A 351 14.82 3.09 5.77
N LYS A 352 15.92 3.82 5.94
CA LYS A 352 16.28 5.02 5.16
C LYS A 352 17.01 4.70 3.86
N GLN A 353 17.31 3.43 3.57
CA GLN A 353 17.93 3.09 2.30
C GLN A 353 16.97 3.40 1.14
N PRO A 354 17.45 4.02 0.04
CA PRO A 354 16.58 4.44 -1.04
C PRO A 354 15.70 3.33 -1.61
N TRP A 355 16.21 2.10 -1.73
CA TRP A 355 15.42 0.96 -2.18
C TRP A 355 14.28 0.60 -1.21
N VAL A 356 14.52 0.64 0.10
CA VAL A 356 13.50 0.35 1.11
C VAL A 356 12.43 1.43 1.14
N GLU A 357 12.84 2.69 1.20
CA GLU A 357 11.92 3.83 1.29
C GLU A 357 11.01 3.90 0.07
N LYS A 358 11.58 3.82 -1.14
CA LYS A 358 10.81 3.90 -2.38
C LYS A 358 9.90 2.68 -2.58
N THR A 359 10.35 1.48 -2.22
CA THR A 359 9.48 0.30 -2.24
C THR A 359 8.29 0.47 -1.28
N ARG A 360 8.51 0.95 -0.05
CA ARG A 360 7.42 1.21 0.90
C ARG A 360 6.45 2.27 0.42
N ARG A 361 6.95 3.36 -0.16
CA ARG A 361 6.11 4.42 -0.75
C ARG A 361 5.23 3.88 -1.87
N ALA A 362 5.81 3.13 -2.81
CA ALA A 362 5.05 2.50 -3.89
C ALA A 362 3.98 1.54 -3.36
N VAL A 363 4.34 0.67 -2.41
CA VAL A 363 3.40 -0.27 -1.76
C VAL A 363 2.25 0.47 -1.08
N ALA A 364 2.55 1.51 -0.29
CA ALA A 364 1.54 2.28 0.41
C ALA A 364 0.58 2.98 -0.57
N ALA A 365 1.11 3.58 -1.64
CA ALA A 365 0.31 4.27 -2.63
C ALA A 365 -0.61 3.30 -3.42
N LEU A 366 -0.10 2.13 -3.80
CA LEU A 366 -0.89 1.09 -4.47
C LEU A 366 -2.01 0.54 -3.56
N ARG A 367 -1.71 0.30 -2.27
CA ARG A 367 -2.71 -0.12 -1.28
C ARG A 367 -3.80 0.92 -1.09
N ASN A 368 -3.42 2.18 -0.89
CA ASN A 368 -4.35 3.29 -0.75
C ASN A 368 -5.21 3.44 -2.01
N SER A 369 -4.62 3.28 -3.19
CA SER A 369 -5.36 3.35 -4.44
C SER A 369 -6.44 2.27 -4.52
N ARG A 370 -6.08 1.00 -4.24
CA ARG A 370 -7.02 -0.12 -4.22
C ARG A 370 -8.12 0.06 -3.18
N GLN A 371 -7.77 0.51 -1.97
CA GLN A 371 -8.76 0.76 -0.91
C GLN A 371 -9.74 1.85 -1.33
N ALA A 372 -9.23 2.96 -1.87
CA ALA A 372 -10.05 4.06 -2.37
C ALA A 372 -10.99 3.61 -3.49
N THR A 373 -10.53 2.75 -4.41
CA THR A 373 -11.39 2.12 -5.42
C THR A 373 -12.53 1.32 -4.80
N ALA A 374 -12.24 0.48 -3.80
CA ALA A 374 -13.24 -0.36 -3.16
C ALA A 374 -14.30 0.48 -2.41
N GLU A 375 -13.87 1.50 -1.68
CA GLU A 375 -14.75 2.43 -0.98
C GLU A 375 -15.58 3.27 -1.97
N ALA A 376 -14.97 3.75 -3.07
CA ALA A 376 -15.68 4.48 -4.11
C ALA A 376 -16.79 3.61 -4.75
N LYS A 377 -16.53 2.33 -5.02
CA LYS A 377 -17.56 1.39 -5.49
C LYS A 377 -18.72 1.27 -4.51
N GLN A 378 -18.44 1.23 -3.20
CA GLN A 378 -19.50 1.18 -2.19
C GLN A 378 -20.32 2.47 -2.17
N LEU A 379 -19.67 3.63 -2.21
CA LEU A 379 -20.35 4.93 -2.23
C LEU A 379 -21.23 5.11 -3.47
N LYS A 380 -20.77 4.68 -4.65
CA LYS A 380 -21.58 4.68 -5.89
C LYS A 380 -22.79 3.76 -5.80
N ARG A 381 -22.67 2.59 -5.16
CA ARG A 381 -23.83 1.75 -4.84
C ARG A 381 -24.83 2.47 -3.94
N GLN A 382 -24.36 3.23 -2.94
CA GLN A 382 -25.27 4.02 -2.10
C GLN A 382 -26.00 5.11 -2.89
N LEU A 383 -25.38 5.73 -3.90
CA LEU A 383 -26.08 6.65 -4.80
C LEU A 383 -27.20 5.96 -5.59
N THR A 384 -26.97 4.72 -6.02
CA THR A 384 -28.02 3.91 -6.68
C THR A 384 -29.16 3.62 -5.70
N THR A 385 -28.84 3.28 -4.44
CA THR A 385 -29.85 3.10 -3.38
C THR A 385 -30.65 4.38 -3.15
N ILE A 386 -30.02 5.55 -3.11
CA ILE A 386 -30.72 6.83 -2.97
C ILE A 386 -31.73 7.05 -4.10
N VAL A 387 -31.38 6.73 -5.35
CA VAL A 387 -32.34 6.84 -6.46
C VAL A 387 -33.52 5.87 -6.30
N ALA A 388 -33.28 4.66 -5.81
CA ALA A 388 -34.36 3.71 -5.51
C ALA A 388 -35.26 4.17 -4.34
N GLU A 389 -34.67 4.77 -3.29
CA GLU A 389 -35.41 5.36 -2.18
C GLU A 389 -36.29 6.54 -2.65
N LEU A 390 -35.77 7.39 -3.54
CA LEU A 390 -36.54 8.46 -4.18
C LEU A 390 -37.73 7.91 -5.00
N ALA A 391 -37.52 6.82 -5.73
CA ALA A 391 -38.60 6.16 -6.49
C ALA A 391 -39.68 5.57 -5.57
N ALA A 392 -39.28 4.93 -4.47
CA ALA A 392 -40.21 4.42 -3.47
C ALA A 392 -41.01 5.55 -2.81
N ALA A 393 -40.36 6.66 -2.47
CA ALA A 393 -41.01 7.83 -1.91
C ALA A 393 -42.01 8.48 -2.89
N ALA A 394 -41.65 8.57 -4.17
CA ALA A 394 -42.55 9.05 -5.21
C ALA A 394 -43.80 8.15 -5.34
N GLN A 395 -43.64 6.83 -5.30
CA GLN A 395 -44.76 5.89 -5.33
C GLN A 395 -45.64 5.99 -4.09
N ALA A 396 -45.06 6.19 -2.90
CA ALA A 396 -45.80 6.42 -1.68
C ALA A 396 -46.64 7.71 -1.76
N ALA A 397 -46.06 8.80 -2.27
CA ALA A 397 -46.77 10.07 -2.49
C ALA A 397 -47.93 9.92 -3.49
N LYS A 398 -47.77 9.10 -4.55
CA LYS A 398 -48.87 8.74 -5.47
C LYS A 398 -50.04 8.08 -4.74
N ASN A 399 -49.75 7.13 -3.86
CA ASN A 399 -50.74 6.29 -3.19
C ASN A 399 -51.44 6.93 -1.99
N MET A 400 -50.88 8.00 -1.39
CA MET A 400 -51.54 8.66 -0.25
C MET A 400 -52.90 9.23 -0.65
N ASN A 401 -53.07 9.70 -1.88
CA ASN A 401 -54.34 10.28 -2.33
C ASN A 401 -55.43 9.22 -2.65
N THR A 402 -55.07 8.00 -3.03
CA THR A 402 -56.06 6.91 -3.20
C THR A 402 -56.66 6.47 -1.88
N LYS A 403 -55.91 6.55 -0.76
CA LYS A 403 -56.48 6.29 0.57
C LYS A 403 -57.40 7.42 1.03
N THR A 404 -57.01 8.68 0.89
CA THR A 404 -57.88 9.81 1.28
C THR A 404 -59.17 9.87 0.46
N MET A 405 -59.11 9.64 -0.87
CA MET A 405 -60.30 9.61 -1.73
C MET A 405 -61.20 8.38 -1.52
N ASN A 406 -60.65 7.24 -1.08
CA ASN A 406 -61.45 6.04 -0.77
C ASN A 406 -62.09 6.09 0.62
N THR A 407 -61.54 6.88 1.55
CA THR A 407 -62.13 7.04 2.90
C THR A 407 -63.33 7.99 2.86
N GLU A 408 -63.34 8.95 1.93
CA GLU A 408 -64.45 9.89 1.71
C GLU A 408 -65.65 9.27 0.95
N LYS A 409 -65.50 8.08 0.37
CA LYS A 409 -66.56 7.36 -0.38
C LYS A 409 -67.33 6.32 0.44
N GLN A 410 -67.10 6.20 1.75
CA GLN A 410 -67.94 5.35 2.60
C GLN A 410 -69.26 6.09 2.93
N PRO A 411 -70.44 5.60 2.49
CA PRO A 411 -71.69 6.28 2.77
C PRO A 411 -72.00 6.24 4.26
N GLN A 412 -72.29 7.40 4.87
CA GLN A 412 -72.86 7.47 6.21
C GLN A 412 -74.13 6.59 6.30
N PRO A 413 -74.28 5.75 7.33
CA PRO A 413 -75.51 4.99 7.52
C PRO A 413 -76.66 5.95 7.83
N ARG A 414 -77.67 6.00 6.94
CA ARG A 414 -78.94 6.68 7.20
C ARG A 414 -79.58 6.09 8.46
N GLN A 415 -79.63 6.87 9.53
CA GLN A 415 -80.53 6.62 10.65
C GLN A 415 -81.97 6.80 10.16
N ARG A 416 -82.78 5.75 10.28
CA ARG A 416 -84.24 5.83 10.10
C ARG A 416 -84.85 6.32 11.41
N ILE A 417 -85.77 7.28 11.26
CA ILE A 417 -86.67 7.84 12.27
C ILE A 417 -87.62 6.76 12.76
#